data_AF-A0A1H3Q5G7-F1
#
_entry.id   AF-A0A1H3Q5G7-F1
#
_cell.length_a   1.000
_cell.length_b   1.000
_cell.length_c   1.000
_cell.angle_alpha   90.00
_cell.angle_beta   90.00
_cell.angle_gamma   90.00
#
_symmetry.space_group_name_H-M   'P 1'
#
loop_
_entity.id
_entity.type
_entity.pdbx_description
1 polymer ?
#
loop_
_entity_poly.entity_id
_entity_poly.type
_entity_poly.pdbx_seq_one_letter_code
_entity_poly.pdbx_strand_id
1 'polypeptide(L)'
;MKKIMITALSIGIVMGLSTIAFANTGTKTEIYKEELAHFKSINPSITSSEVDSLMKQREQLDALHKQLDELELSYGIRVDNTKDPNEEPEHLDDLTTAQRENCLQLSLKIWDEELKFLDAQYKAGLIKEDIYRTNKKNFQYFKDENVKEKNQLHTN
;
A
#
# COMPACT_ATOMS: atom_id res chain seq x y z
N MET A 1 -13.30 -0.96 -31.01
CA MET A 1 -12.39 -0.15 -30.16
C MET A 1 -11.57 -1.10 -29.30
N LYS A 2 -10.25 -0.92 -29.23
CA LYS A 2 -9.32 -1.90 -28.64
C LYS A 2 -9.57 -1.98 -27.12
N LYS A 3 -9.87 -3.20 -26.64
CA LYS A 3 -10.08 -3.54 -25.23
C LYS A 3 -8.76 -3.30 -24.49
N ILE A 4 -8.72 -2.30 -23.63
CA ILE A 4 -7.64 -2.16 -22.65
C ILE A 4 -8.07 -3.05 -21.49
N MET A 5 -7.66 -4.32 -21.53
CA MET A 5 -7.68 -5.15 -20.33
C MET A 5 -6.80 -4.44 -19.32
N ILE A 6 -7.41 -3.83 -18.31
CA ILE A 6 -6.71 -3.53 -17.07
C ILE A 6 -6.52 -4.89 -16.41
N THR A 7 -5.52 -5.63 -16.89
CA THR A 7 -4.97 -6.77 -16.17
C THR A 7 -4.77 -6.27 -14.76
N ALA A 8 -5.50 -6.85 -13.81
CA ALA A 8 -5.33 -6.62 -12.39
C ALA A 8 -3.83 -6.62 -12.14
N LEU A 9 -3.28 -5.42 -12.03
CA LEU A 9 -1.88 -5.23 -11.78
C LEU A 9 -1.86 -5.64 -10.31
N SER A 10 -1.59 -6.92 -10.08
CA SER A 10 -1.05 -7.45 -8.85
C SER A 10 0.27 -6.71 -8.66
N ILE A 11 0.10 -5.47 -8.23
CA ILE A 11 1.16 -4.59 -7.82
C ILE A 11 1.57 -5.14 -6.46
N GLY A 12 2.29 -6.26 -6.52
CA GLY A 12 3.44 -6.43 -5.66
C GLY A 12 4.41 -5.31 -6.02
N ILE A 13 4.11 -4.07 -5.59
CA ILE A 13 5.18 -3.09 -5.41
C ILE A 13 6.01 -3.72 -4.30
N VAL A 14 7.10 -4.32 -4.75
CA VAL A 14 8.37 -4.43 -4.06
C VAL A 14 8.73 -3.03 -3.57
N MET A 15 8.21 -2.62 -2.41
CA MET A 15 8.74 -1.49 -1.67
C MET A 15 9.76 -2.05 -0.69
N GLY A 16 11.03 -1.81 -1.02
CA GLY A 16 12.16 -2.07 -0.14
C GLY A 16 12.10 -1.22 1.13
N LEU A 17 11.33 -1.68 2.11
CA LEU A 17 11.81 -1.84 3.46
C LEU A 17 11.67 -3.32 3.77
N SER A 18 12.83 -3.94 4.01
CA SER A 18 13.03 -5.28 4.54
C SER A 18 11.84 -6.24 4.41
N THR A 19 12.01 -7.24 3.56
CA THR A 19 11.23 -8.50 3.52
C THR A 19 11.29 -9.29 4.82
N ILE A 20 11.50 -8.66 5.97
CA ILE A 20 11.12 -9.23 7.25
C ILE A 20 9.62 -8.99 7.44
N ALA A 21 8.87 -9.68 6.58
CA ALA A 21 7.77 -10.48 7.05
C ALA A 21 8.32 -11.45 8.12
N PHE A 22 8.65 -10.94 9.31
CA PHE A 22 8.87 -11.80 10.46
C PHE A 22 7.51 -12.39 10.77
N ALA A 23 7.41 -13.70 10.63
CA ALA A 23 6.40 -14.48 11.34
C ALA A 23 6.37 -13.97 12.80
N ASN A 24 5.23 -13.45 13.24
CA ASN A 24 4.96 -12.84 14.54
C ASN A 24 5.33 -13.78 15.71
N THR A 25 6.62 -13.94 16.04
CA THR A 25 7.07 -14.74 17.18
C THR A 25 7.82 -13.92 18.24
N GLY A 26 8.15 -12.66 17.96
CA GLY A 26 8.81 -11.74 18.90
C GLY A 26 7.85 -10.83 19.65
N THR A 27 8.27 -10.33 20.81
CA THR A 27 7.52 -9.27 21.52
C THR A 27 7.65 -7.93 20.79
N LYS A 28 6.67 -7.03 20.93
CA LYS A 28 6.68 -5.68 20.29
C LYS A 28 8.00 -4.91 20.57
N THR A 29 8.61 -5.14 21.72
CA THR A 29 9.88 -4.53 22.14
C THR A 29 11.10 -5.10 21.42
N GLU A 30 11.10 -6.38 21.05
CA GLU A 30 12.19 -7.02 20.30
C GLU A 30 12.18 -6.55 18.84
N ILE A 31 11.00 -6.56 18.22
CA ILE A 31 10.79 -6.05 16.85
C ILE A 31 11.27 -4.60 16.74
N TYR A 32 10.91 -3.76 17.72
CA TYR A 32 11.37 -2.37 17.77
C TYR A 32 12.89 -2.23 17.79
N LYS A 33 13.59 -3.03 18.60
CA LYS A 33 15.05 -2.97 18.70
C LYS A 33 15.72 -3.42 17.41
N GLU A 34 15.17 -4.45 16.77
CA GLU A 34 15.65 -4.95 15.48
C GLU A 34 15.47 -3.91 14.37
N GLU A 35 14.30 -3.26 14.30
CA GLU A 35 14.03 -2.19 13.34
C GLU A 35 14.93 -0.97 13.57
N LEU A 36 15.10 -0.54 14.81
CA LEU A 36 16.02 0.56 15.15
C LEU A 36 17.46 0.21 14.76
N ALA A 37 17.91 -1.02 15.02
CA ALA A 37 19.24 -1.47 14.63
C ALA A 37 19.40 -1.50 13.10
N HIS A 38 18.37 -1.97 12.38
CA HIS A 38 18.34 -1.97 10.93
C HIS A 38 18.43 -0.55 10.37
N PHE A 39 17.59 0.38 10.84
CA PHE A 39 17.62 1.76 10.36
C PHE A 39 18.91 2.48 10.70
N LYS A 40 19.50 2.23 11.88
CA LYS A 40 20.83 2.75 12.24
C LYS A 40 21.95 2.20 11.35
N SER A 41 21.80 1.00 10.80
CA SER A 41 22.77 0.45 9.85
C SER A 41 22.77 1.20 8.51
N ILE A 42 21.65 1.84 8.16
CA ILE A 42 21.49 2.65 6.93
C ILE A 42 21.87 4.11 7.22
N ASN A 43 21.28 4.70 8.25
CA ASN A 43 21.57 6.04 8.72
C ASN A 43 21.93 6.02 10.22
N PRO A 44 23.22 6.04 10.59
CA PRO A 44 23.65 6.00 11.99
C PRO A 44 23.16 7.18 12.84
N SER A 45 22.80 8.31 12.22
CA SER A 45 22.30 9.48 12.93
C SER A 45 20.79 9.47 13.17
N ILE A 46 20.06 8.45 12.68
CA ILE A 46 18.61 8.38 12.88
C ILE A 46 18.27 8.27 14.37
N THR A 47 17.33 9.09 14.81
CA THR A 47 16.88 9.12 16.19
C THR A 47 15.83 8.05 16.44
N SER A 48 15.74 7.57 17.70
CA SER A 48 14.66 6.67 18.10
C SER A 48 13.27 7.28 17.85
N SER A 49 13.11 8.60 18.02
CA SER A 49 11.84 9.29 17.73
C SER A 49 11.46 9.29 16.25
N GLU A 50 12.43 9.38 15.34
CA GLU A 50 12.16 9.25 13.90
C GLU A 50 11.75 7.83 13.54
N VAL A 51 12.41 6.82 14.12
CA VAL A 51 12.03 5.42 13.96
C VAL A 51 10.62 5.17 14.51
N ASP A 52 10.31 5.64 15.72
CA ASP A 52 8.97 5.53 16.30
C ASP A 52 7.90 6.14 15.38
N SER A 53 8.19 7.29 14.78
CA SER A 53 7.27 7.97 13.87
C SER A 53 7.06 7.17 12.59
N LEU A 54 8.13 6.62 12.01
CA LEU A 54 8.06 5.79 10.81
C LEU A 54 7.28 4.50 11.07
N MET A 55 7.51 3.85 12.20
CA MET A 55 6.77 2.65 12.60
C MET A 55 5.28 2.93 12.76
N LYS A 56 4.90 4.04 13.41
CA LYS A 56 3.49 4.43 13.54
C LYS A 56 2.84 4.70 12.19
N GLN A 57 3.54 5.37 11.28
CA GLN A 57 3.04 5.58 9.92
C GLN A 57 2.86 4.26 9.17
N ARG A 58 3.81 3.32 9.34
CA ARG A 58 3.72 1.99 8.76
C ARG A 58 2.53 1.19 9.31
N GLU A 59 2.34 1.17 10.63
CA GLU A 59 1.19 0.52 11.28
C GLU A 59 -0.15 1.09 10.75
N GLN A 60 -0.24 2.42 10.55
CA GLN A 60 -1.43 3.07 9.99
C GLN A 60 -1.68 2.65 8.54
N LEU A 61 -0.62 2.58 7.74
CA LEU A 61 -0.69 2.20 6.33
C LEU A 61 -1.08 0.72 6.18
N ASP A 62 -0.48 -0.18 6.97
CA ASP A 62 -0.83 -1.60 6.99
C ASP A 62 -2.30 -1.80 7.39
N ALA A 63 -2.82 -0.99 8.31
CA ALA A 63 -4.24 -1.01 8.67
C ALA A 63 -5.16 -0.57 7.52
N LEU A 64 -4.75 0.40 6.69
CA LEU A 64 -5.51 0.80 5.50
C LEU A 64 -5.50 -0.28 4.43
N HIS A 65 -4.35 -0.90 4.18
CA HIS A 65 -4.25 -2.04 3.26
C HIS A 65 -5.12 -3.21 3.73
N LYS A 66 -5.15 -3.51 5.03
CA LYS A 66 -6.04 -4.53 5.58
C LYS A 66 -7.52 -4.19 5.38
N GLN A 67 -7.91 -2.91 5.55
CA GLN A 67 -9.28 -2.46 5.26
C GLN A 67 -9.62 -2.65 3.78
N LEU A 68 -8.66 -2.42 2.87
CA LEU A 68 -8.87 -2.64 1.44
C LEU A 68 -9.01 -4.12 1.13
N ASP A 69 -8.16 -4.96 1.70
CA ASP A 69 -8.24 -6.42 1.53
C ASP A 69 -9.59 -6.97 2.02
N GLU A 70 -10.05 -6.53 3.19
CA GLU A 70 -11.36 -6.91 3.74
C GLU A 70 -12.51 -6.43 2.85
N LEU A 71 -12.40 -5.21 2.30
CA LEU A 71 -13.38 -4.64 1.38
C LEU A 71 -13.44 -5.42 0.06
N GLU A 72 -12.28 -5.71 -0.54
CA GLU A 72 -12.15 -6.49 -1.78
C GLU A 72 -12.71 -7.90 -1.61
N LEU A 73 -12.46 -8.55 -0.46
CA LEU A 73 -13.09 -9.83 -0.12
C LEU A 73 -14.62 -9.70 0.01
N SER A 74 -15.11 -8.64 0.66
CA SER A 74 -16.56 -8.43 0.84
C SER A 74 -17.30 -8.16 -0.47
N TYR A 75 -16.59 -7.65 -1.48
CA TYR A 75 -17.11 -7.36 -2.82
C TYR A 75 -16.80 -8.46 -3.83
N GLY A 76 -16.24 -9.59 -3.41
CA GLY A 76 -15.89 -10.69 -4.32
C GLY A 76 -14.74 -10.38 -5.28
N ILE A 77 -14.11 -9.20 -5.19
CA ILE A 77 -12.95 -8.82 -6.01
C ILE A 77 -11.75 -9.73 -5.70
N ARG A 78 -11.60 -10.10 -4.43
CA ARG A 78 -10.71 -11.17 -3.99
C ARG A 78 -11.53 -12.34 -3.49
N VAL A 79 -11.02 -13.53 -3.76
CA VAL A 79 -11.62 -14.80 -3.34
C VAL A 79 -10.69 -15.52 -2.36
N ASP A 80 -11.28 -16.09 -1.31
CA ASP A 80 -10.57 -16.94 -0.38
C ASP A 80 -10.63 -18.38 -0.87
N ASN A 81 -9.68 -18.74 -1.74
CA ASN A 81 -9.57 -20.07 -2.33
C ASN A 81 -9.38 -21.21 -1.30
N THR A 82 -9.13 -20.88 -0.02
CA THR A 82 -9.11 -21.88 1.06
C THR A 82 -10.51 -22.27 1.53
N LYS A 83 -11.51 -21.39 1.33
CA LYS A 83 -12.92 -21.63 1.65
C LYS A 83 -13.70 -22.20 0.49
N ASP A 84 -13.53 -21.64 -0.71
CA ASP A 84 -14.08 -22.19 -1.95
C ASP A 84 -13.04 -22.13 -3.07
N PRO A 85 -12.44 -23.27 -3.46
CA PRO A 85 -11.36 -23.30 -4.43
C PRO A 85 -11.80 -23.01 -5.88
N ASN A 86 -13.11 -22.90 -6.15
CA ASN A 86 -13.65 -22.64 -7.48
C ASN A 86 -14.37 -21.29 -7.60
N GLU A 87 -14.36 -20.47 -6.55
CA GLU A 87 -14.96 -19.13 -6.60
C GLU A 87 -14.13 -18.24 -7.52
N GLU A 88 -14.75 -17.69 -8.56
CA GLU A 88 -14.10 -16.74 -9.46
C GLU A 88 -14.23 -15.32 -8.90
N PRO A 89 -13.16 -14.51 -8.92
CA PRO A 89 -13.24 -13.13 -8.47
C PRO A 89 -14.12 -12.29 -9.38
N GLU A 90 -14.94 -11.43 -8.80
CA GLU A 90 -15.69 -10.42 -9.53
C GLU A 90 -14.74 -9.40 -10.17
N HIS A 91 -15.02 -9.02 -11.41
CA HIS A 91 -14.30 -7.91 -12.02
C HIS A 91 -14.77 -6.59 -11.43
N LEU A 92 -13.85 -5.64 -11.29
CA LEU A 92 -14.15 -4.32 -10.72
C LEU A 92 -15.21 -3.55 -11.52
N ASP A 93 -15.34 -3.84 -12.82
CA ASP A 93 -16.38 -3.28 -13.69
C ASP A 93 -17.77 -3.90 -13.51
N ASP A 94 -17.85 -5.10 -12.92
CA ASP A 94 -19.12 -5.79 -12.63
C ASP A 94 -19.74 -5.29 -11.32
N LEU A 95 -18.95 -4.59 -10.50
CA LEU A 95 -19.41 -3.96 -9.26
C LEU A 95 -20.34 -2.78 -9.50
N THR A 96 -21.20 -2.51 -8.52
CA THR A 96 -22.01 -1.28 -8.51
C THR A 96 -21.12 -0.03 -8.44
N THR A 97 -21.59 1.08 -9.00
CA THR A 97 -20.88 2.38 -8.93
C THR A 97 -20.49 2.75 -7.50
N ALA A 98 -21.36 2.47 -6.52
CA ALA A 98 -21.10 2.74 -5.11
C ALA A 98 -19.94 1.90 -4.55
N GLN A 99 -19.88 0.60 -4.89
CA GLN A 99 -18.78 -0.28 -4.48
C GLN A 99 -17.46 0.17 -5.11
N ARG A 100 -17.46 0.47 -6.41
CA ARG A 100 -16.28 1.01 -7.13
C ARG A 100 -15.78 2.30 -6.49
N GLU A 101 -16.69 3.21 -6.19
CA GLU A 101 -16.34 4.46 -5.53
C GLU A 101 -15.74 4.23 -4.15
N ASN A 102 -16.28 3.32 -3.35
CA ASN A 102 -15.71 2.98 -2.03
C ASN A 102 -14.28 2.43 -2.14
N CYS A 103 -14.04 1.50 -3.08
CA CYS A 103 -12.71 0.98 -3.35
C CYS A 103 -11.74 2.10 -3.74
N LEU A 104 -12.12 2.94 -4.71
CA LEU A 104 -11.27 4.05 -5.17
C LEU A 104 -10.99 5.07 -4.08
N GLN A 105 -11.98 5.40 -3.23
CA GLN A 105 -11.78 6.30 -2.10
C GLN A 105 -10.75 5.77 -1.11
N LEU A 106 -10.82 4.47 -0.79
CA LEU A 106 -9.85 3.83 0.10
C LEU A 106 -8.47 3.75 -0.54
N SER A 107 -8.36 3.38 -1.82
CA SER A 107 -7.10 3.36 -2.55
C SER A 107 -6.45 4.74 -2.64
N LEU A 108 -7.24 5.82 -2.86
CA LEU A 108 -6.70 7.19 -2.85
C LEU A 108 -6.12 7.57 -1.50
N LYS A 109 -6.78 7.18 -0.41
CA LYS A 109 -6.27 7.39 0.96
C LYS A 109 -4.97 6.62 1.20
N ILE A 110 -4.89 5.38 0.72
CA ILE A 110 -3.66 4.58 0.76
C ILE A 110 -2.53 5.31 0.03
N TRP A 111 -2.75 5.74 -1.21
CA TRP A 111 -1.71 6.44 -1.98
C TRP A 111 -1.24 7.74 -1.33
N ASP A 112 -2.14 8.47 -0.66
CA ASP A 112 -1.77 9.66 0.12
C ASP A 112 -0.83 9.32 1.27
N GLU A 113 -1.10 8.24 2.00
CA GLU A 113 -0.25 7.79 3.10
C GLU A 113 1.06 7.16 2.61
N GLU A 114 1.05 6.41 1.50
CA GLU A 114 2.27 5.87 0.86
C GLU A 114 3.22 7.00 0.45
N LEU A 115 2.70 8.09 -0.13
CA LEU A 115 3.51 9.26 -0.49
C LEU A 115 4.10 9.95 0.73
N LYS A 116 3.33 10.08 1.82
CA LYS A 116 3.83 10.65 3.09
C LYS A 116 4.89 9.78 3.72
N PHE A 117 4.70 8.47 3.72
CA PHE A 117 5.66 7.51 4.26
C PHE A 117 6.96 7.53 3.47
N LEU A 118 6.88 7.53 2.14
CA LEU A 118 8.03 7.67 1.25
C LEU A 118 8.80 8.97 1.50
N ASP A 119 8.09 10.09 1.65
CA ASP A 119 8.69 11.39 2.00
C ASP A 119 9.39 11.33 3.37
N ALA A 120 8.82 10.63 4.36
CA ALA A 120 9.42 10.47 5.69
C ALA A 120 10.69 9.60 5.65
N GLN A 121 10.67 8.49 4.91
CA GLN A 121 11.85 7.63 4.72
C GLN A 121 13.01 8.39 4.05
N TYR A 122 12.71 9.20 3.04
CA TYR A 122 13.73 10.01 2.37
C TYR A 122 14.32 11.07 3.31
N LYS A 123 13.48 11.79 4.06
CA LYS A 123 13.93 12.78 5.05
C LYS A 123 14.77 12.16 6.16
N ALA A 124 14.44 10.93 6.58
CA ALA A 124 15.19 10.16 7.55
C ALA A 124 16.50 9.57 6.98
N GLY A 125 16.82 9.81 5.71
CA GLY A 125 18.03 9.31 5.05
C GLY A 125 18.03 7.79 4.85
N LEU A 126 16.86 7.14 4.88
CA LEU A 126 16.72 5.69 4.76
C LEU A 126 16.70 5.21 3.31
N ILE A 127 16.41 6.11 2.36
CA ILE A 127 16.41 5.83 0.93
C ILE A 127 17.19 6.91 0.18
N LYS A 128 17.78 6.50 -0.95
CA LYS A 128 18.52 7.40 -1.84
C LYS A 128 17.55 8.24 -2.68
N GLU A 129 18.04 9.38 -3.14
CA GLU A 129 17.23 10.35 -3.90
C GLU A 129 16.68 9.78 -5.22
N ASP A 130 17.45 8.96 -5.92
CA ASP A 130 17.05 8.31 -7.17
C ASP A 130 15.86 7.34 -6.95
N ILE A 131 15.93 6.53 -5.88
CA ILE A 131 14.85 5.63 -5.46
C ILE A 131 13.63 6.46 -5.06
N TYR A 132 13.83 7.50 -4.24
CA TYR A 132 12.78 8.40 -3.81
C TYR A 132 12.03 9.03 -4.98
N ARG A 133 12.75 9.65 -5.93
CA ARG A 133 12.15 10.31 -7.10
C ARG A 133 11.39 9.33 -7.99
N THR A 134 11.96 8.15 -8.21
CA THR A 134 11.34 7.10 -9.03
C THR A 134 10.04 6.62 -8.39
N ASN A 135 10.07 6.26 -7.11
CA ASN A 135 8.89 5.77 -6.39
C ASN A 135 7.81 6.85 -6.27
N LYS A 136 8.20 8.10 -5.96
CA LYS A 136 7.26 9.21 -5.85
C LYS A 136 6.51 9.45 -7.15
N LYS A 137 7.21 9.38 -8.30
CA LYS A 137 6.58 9.49 -9.61
C LYS A 137 5.59 8.35 -9.86
N ASN A 138 5.95 7.13 -9.50
CA ASN A 138 5.07 5.96 -9.68
C ASN A 138 3.82 6.05 -8.80
N PHE A 139 3.94 6.39 -7.52
CA PHE A 139 2.79 6.51 -6.62
C PHE A 139 1.88 7.67 -7.03
N GLN A 140 2.46 8.79 -7.46
CA GLN A 140 1.67 9.88 -8.01
C GLN A 140 0.90 9.45 -9.26
N TYR A 141 1.53 8.70 -10.17
CA TYR A 141 0.87 8.17 -11.35
C TYR A 141 -0.33 7.27 -11.00
N PHE A 142 -0.16 6.32 -10.07
CA PHE A 142 -1.26 5.44 -9.65
C PHE A 142 -2.38 6.21 -8.95
N LYS A 143 -2.03 7.19 -8.12
CA LYS A 143 -3.01 8.09 -7.50
C LYS A 143 -3.79 8.86 -8.55
N ASP A 144 -3.11 9.44 -9.55
CA ASP A 144 -3.74 10.24 -10.60
C ASP A 144 -4.69 9.39 -11.47
N GLU A 145 -4.32 8.15 -11.79
CA GLU A 145 -5.20 7.22 -12.51
C GLU A 145 -6.44 6.86 -11.65
N ASN A 146 -6.29 6.63 -10.34
CA ASN A 146 -7.44 6.41 -9.46
C ASN A 146 -8.35 7.64 -9.34
N VAL A 147 -7.79 8.87 -9.32
CA VAL A 147 -8.58 10.11 -9.33
C VAL A 147 -9.37 10.21 -10.63
N LYS A 148 -8.73 9.91 -11.76
CA LYS A 148 -9.35 9.95 -13.07
C LYS A 148 -10.47 8.92 -13.19
N GLU A 149 -10.26 7.69 -12.74
CA GLU A 149 -11.31 6.66 -12.71
C GLU A 149 -12.48 7.09 -11.83
N LYS A 150 -12.20 7.60 -10.62
CA LYS A 150 -13.25 8.07 -9.71
C LYS A 150 -14.10 9.18 -10.33
N ASN A 151 -13.47 10.12 -11.04
CA ASN A 151 -14.19 11.20 -11.71
C ASN A 151 -15.06 10.67 -12.87
N GLN A 152 -14.61 9.61 -13.56
CA GLN A 152 -15.36 8.99 -14.65
C GLN A 152 -16.60 8.21 -14.17
N LEU A 153 -16.63 7.73 -12.92
CA LEU A 153 -17.80 7.06 -12.34
C LEU A 153 -19.06 7.93 -12.32
N HIS A 154 -18.90 9.25 -12.26
CA HIS A 154 -19.99 10.22 -12.17
C HIS A 154 -20.36 10.86 -13.52
N THR A 155 -19.73 10.42 -14.61
CA THR A 155 -19.90 11.01 -15.96
C THR A 155 -20.64 10.09 -16.93
N ASN A 156 -20.97 8.86 -16.53
CA ASN A 156 -21.72 7.86 -17.31
C ASN A 156 -23.03 7.50 -16.59
#